data_AF-A0A8H7ZX96-F1
#
_entry.id   AF-A0A8H7ZX96-F1
#
_cell.length_a   1.000
_cell.length_b   1.000
_cell.length_c   1.000
_cell.angle_alpha   90.00
_cell.angle_beta   90.00
_cell.angle_gamma   90.00
#
_symmetry.space_group_name_H-M   'P 1'
#
loop_
_entity.id
_entity.type
_entity.pdbx_description
1 polymer ?
#
loop_
_entity_poly.entity_id
_entity_poly.type
_entity_poly.pdbx_seq_one_letter_code
_entity_poly.pdbx_strand_id
1 'polypeptide(L)'
;MGVTAIESNSLAPNLLATGSYDEHILIWDHRSLAVPLHDVGAGGGVWRLRWHPRRPDVLLAACMHGGLRVIRVGEGFILVLCARLAALAIIGPYVPSCRISSSFLDHQSMTYGADWSRAVPRDEGCTLVGSCSFYDHVLHLWYALP
;
A
#
# COMPACT_ATOMS: atom_id res chain seq x y z
N MET A 1 -12.75 -11.38 10.38
CA MET A 1 -13.87 -10.94 9.49
C MET A 1 -13.47 -11.29 8.06
N GLY A 2 -14.14 -10.78 7.01
CA GLY A 2 -13.87 -11.19 5.63
C GLY A 2 -12.75 -10.39 4.96
N VAL A 3 -11.97 -11.04 4.09
CA VAL A 3 -11.03 -10.37 3.17
C VAL A 3 -11.83 -9.63 2.10
N THR A 4 -11.50 -8.35 1.90
CA THR A 4 -12.26 -7.40 1.08
C THR A 4 -11.45 -6.87 -0.09
N ALA A 5 -10.12 -6.95 -0.04
CA ALA A 5 -9.24 -6.54 -1.12
C ALA A 5 -8.05 -7.51 -1.24
N ILE A 6 -7.64 -7.76 -2.48
CA ILE A 6 -6.43 -8.52 -2.82
C ILE A 6 -5.77 -7.86 -4.02
N GLU A 7 -4.45 -7.66 -3.97
CA GLU A 7 -3.74 -6.99 -5.06
C GLU A 7 -2.25 -7.37 -5.16
N SER A 8 -1.85 -7.80 -6.35
CA SER A 8 -0.48 -8.25 -6.66
C SER A 8 0.40 -7.08 -7.10
N ASN A 9 1.65 -7.07 -6.65
CA ASN A 9 2.57 -6.00 -7.01
C ASN A 9 3.14 -6.22 -8.42
N SER A 10 2.79 -5.34 -9.34
CA SER A 10 3.23 -5.41 -10.75
C SER A 10 4.75 -5.23 -10.95
N LEU A 11 5.44 -4.61 -10.00
CA LEU A 11 6.89 -4.36 -10.05
C LEU A 11 7.70 -5.35 -9.19
N ALA A 12 7.03 -6.06 -8.30
CA ALA A 12 7.61 -7.06 -7.41
C ALA A 12 6.72 -8.32 -7.42
N PRO A 13 6.88 -9.25 -8.39
CA PRO A 13 5.92 -10.31 -8.66
C PRO A 13 5.72 -11.29 -7.49
N ASN A 14 6.65 -11.33 -6.54
CA ASN A 14 6.57 -12.15 -5.35
C ASN A 14 5.65 -11.54 -4.27
N LEU A 15 5.39 -10.22 -4.33
CA LEU A 15 4.60 -9.51 -3.33
C LEU A 15 3.12 -9.45 -3.68
N LEU A 16 2.31 -9.71 -2.65
CA LEU A 16 0.86 -9.59 -2.67
C LEU A 16 0.43 -8.81 -1.42
N ALA A 17 -0.59 -7.97 -1.55
CA ALA A 17 -1.24 -7.34 -0.41
C ALA A 17 -2.69 -7.83 -0.30
N THR A 18 -3.17 -8.00 0.93
CA THR A 18 -4.58 -8.24 1.22
C THR A 18 -5.08 -7.23 2.24
N GLY A 19 -6.32 -6.81 2.09
CA GLY A 19 -7.02 -5.94 3.02
C GLY A 19 -8.28 -6.64 3.54
N SER A 20 -8.60 -6.40 4.81
CA SER A 20 -9.71 -7.06 5.48
C SER A 20 -10.61 -6.07 6.21
N TYR A 21 -11.83 -6.50 6.50
CA TYR A 21 -12.80 -5.75 7.29
C TYR A 21 -12.35 -5.57 8.75
N ASP A 22 -11.49 -6.46 9.26
CA ASP A 22 -10.86 -6.33 10.59
C ASP A 22 -9.66 -5.38 10.62
N GLU A 23 -9.59 -4.45 9.65
CA GLU A 23 -8.67 -3.32 9.63
C GLU A 23 -7.20 -3.69 9.39
N HIS A 24 -6.90 -4.95 9.06
CA HIS A 24 -5.56 -5.42 8.75
C HIS A 24 -5.24 -5.29 7.26
N ILE A 25 -4.05 -4.77 6.97
CA ILE A 25 -3.37 -4.87 5.66
C ILE A 25 -2.21 -5.83 5.84
N LEU A 26 -2.28 -6.97 5.16
CA LEU A 26 -1.25 -8.00 5.22
C LEU A 26 -0.45 -8.00 3.93
N ILE A 27 0.88 -8.05 4.06
CA ILE A 27 1.81 -8.20 2.93
C ILE A 27 2.33 -9.63 2.92
N TRP A 28 2.30 -10.27 1.76
CA TRP A 28 2.61 -11.68 1.59
C TRP A 28 3.70 -11.88 0.54
N ASP A 29 4.47 -12.95 0.71
CA ASP A 29 5.27 -13.54 -0.35
C ASP A 29 4.52 -14.78 -0.87
N HIS A 30 4.09 -14.78 -2.13
CA HIS A 30 3.33 -15.93 -2.66
C HIS A 30 4.17 -17.22 -2.73
N ARG A 31 5.49 -17.13 -2.59
CA ARG A 31 6.39 -18.30 -2.47
C ARG A 31 6.30 -18.97 -1.09
N SER A 32 5.76 -18.26 -0.09
CA SER A 32 5.58 -18.75 1.28
C SER A 32 4.36 -18.08 1.94
N LEU A 33 3.17 -18.66 1.74
CA LEU A 33 1.89 -18.11 2.20
C LEU A 33 1.46 -18.55 3.60
N ALA A 34 2.31 -19.27 4.34
CA ALA A 34 1.97 -19.76 5.68
C ALA A 34 1.81 -18.64 6.71
N VAL A 35 2.59 -17.56 6.57
CA VAL A 35 2.54 -16.38 7.43
C VAL A 35 2.73 -15.12 6.58
N PRO A 36 2.06 -14.00 6.90
CA PRO A 36 2.33 -12.74 6.23
C PRO A 36 3.72 -12.22 6.62
N LEU A 37 4.35 -11.50 5.70
CA LEU A 37 5.61 -10.78 5.93
C LEU A 37 5.41 -9.60 6.86
N HIS A 38 4.28 -8.91 6.70
CA HIS A 38 3.91 -7.74 7.48
C HIS A 38 2.42 -7.69 7.75
N ASP A 39 2.08 -7.11 8.89
CA ASP A 39 0.74 -6.78 9.30
C ASP A 39 0.69 -5.31 9.72
N VAL A 40 -0.20 -4.53 9.08
CA VAL A 40 -0.37 -3.10 9.32
C VAL A 40 -1.83 -2.81 9.64
N GLY A 41 -2.06 -2.20 10.80
CA GLY A 41 -3.38 -1.68 11.18
C GLY A 41 -3.73 -0.42 10.37
N ALA A 42 -4.85 -0.47 9.65
CA ALA A 42 -5.35 0.60 8.81
C ALA A 42 -6.19 1.65 9.56
N GLY A 43 -6.72 1.29 10.73
CA GLY A 43 -7.67 2.10 11.51
C GLY A 43 -9.08 2.15 10.92
N GLY A 44 -9.45 1.13 10.14
CA GLY A 44 -10.76 0.94 9.52
C GLY A 44 -10.73 -0.16 8.44
N GLY A 45 -11.89 -0.73 8.12
CA GLY A 45 -11.99 -1.82 7.14
C GLY A 45 -11.45 -1.45 5.76
N VAL A 46 -10.66 -2.33 5.14
CA VAL A 46 -9.88 -2.00 3.93
C VAL A 46 -10.66 -2.41 2.66
N TRP A 47 -11.10 -1.45 1.85
CA TRP A 47 -11.90 -1.74 0.64
C TRP A 47 -11.10 -1.78 -0.65
N ARG A 48 -9.98 -1.05 -0.69
CA ARG A 48 -9.19 -0.91 -1.90
C ARG A 48 -7.72 -0.91 -1.57
N LEU A 49 -6.96 -1.64 -2.37
CA LEU A 49 -5.49 -1.68 -2.36
C LEU A 49 -4.97 -1.41 -3.77
N ARG A 50 -3.95 -0.56 -3.89
CA ARG A 50 -3.29 -0.24 -5.15
C ARG A 50 -1.79 0.01 -4.96
N TRP A 51 -0.96 -0.91 -5.43
CA TRP A 51 0.48 -0.71 -5.54
C TRP A 51 0.78 0.45 -6.48
N HIS A 52 1.84 1.18 -6.16
CA HIS A 52 2.26 2.33 -6.94
C HIS A 52 2.85 1.87 -8.29
N PRO A 53 2.47 2.49 -9.42
CA PRO A 53 2.81 1.98 -10.76
C PRO A 53 4.28 2.07 -11.14
N ARG A 54 5.09 2.81 -10.37
CA ARG A 54 6.54 3.01 -10.60
C ARG A 54 7.41 2.74 -9.37
N ARG A 55 6.80 2.38 -8.24
CA ARG A 55 7.51 2.22 -6.95
C ARG A 55 7.01 0.94 -6.28
N PRO A 56 7.83 -0.13 -6.25
CA PRO A 56 7.38 -1.40 -5.70
C PRO A 56 7.15 -1.34 -4.18
N ASP A 57 7.71 -0.35 -3.50
CA ASP A 57 7.68 -0.15 -2.04
C ASP A 57 6.46 0.62 -1.53
N VAL A 58 5.58 1.09 -2.40
CA VAL A 58 4.47 1.97 -2.02
C VAL A 58 3.11 1.37 -2.38
N LEU A 59 2.22 1.36 -1.39
CA LEU A 59 0.86 0.84 -1.49
C LEU A 59 -0.13 1.92 -1.02
N LEU A 60 -1.17 2.16 -1.81
CA LEU A 60 -2.32 2.98 -1.41
C LEU A 60 -3.42 2.08 -0.88
N ALA A 61 -4.03 2.47 0.23
CA ALA A 61 -5.21 1.82 0.78
C ALA A 61 -6.34 2.82 0.98
N ALA A 62 -7.56 2.42 0.61
CA ALA A 62 -8.79 3.09 1.03
C ALA A 62 -9.41 2.30 2.18
N CYS A 63 -9.52 2.93 3.33
CA CYS A 63 -9.87 2.32 4.60
C CYS A 63 -11.11 3.04 5.15
N MET A 64 -12.27 2.38 5.18
CA MET A 64 -13.59 2.90 5.62
C MET A 64 -13.53 4.26 6.34
N HIS A 65 -13.46 4.24 7.67
CA HIS A 65 -13.36 5.41 8.53
C HIS A 65 -11.91 5.83 8.79
N GLY A 66 -10.94 5.03 8.32
CA GLY A 66 -9.51 5.31 8.39
C GLY A 66 -9.02 6.26 7.30
N GLY A 67 -9.87 6.65 6.35
CA GLY A 67 -9.52 7.48 5.20
C GLY A 67 -8.57 6.77 4.22
N LEU A 68 -7.73 7.54 3.53
CA LEU A 68 -6.72 7.00 2.63
C LEU A 68 -5.38 6.89 3.35
N ARG A 69 -4.71 5.76 3.20
CA ARG A 69 -3.39 5.50 3.78
C ARG A 69 -2.38 5.22 2.66
N VAL A 70 -1.19 5.80 2.79
CA VAL A 70 -0.03 5.43 1.96
C VAL A 70 0.90 4.59 2.83
N ILE A 71 1.05 3.32 2.48
CA ILE A 71 1.89 2.35 3.18
C ILE A 71 3.22 2.21 2.43
N ARG A 72 4.31 2.21 3.20
CA ARG A 72 5.67 1.96 2.74
C ARG A 72 6.15 0.61 3.23
N VAL A 73 6.59 -0.24 2.31
CA VAL A 73 7.24 -1.52 2.55
C VAL A 73 8.73 -1.33 2.32
N GLY A 74 9.58 -1.65 3.29
CA GLY A 74 11.01 -1.31 3.26
C GLY A 74 11.72 -1.74 1.96
N GLU A 75 12.38 -0.81 1.28
CA GLU A 75 13.03 -1.05 -0.03
C GLU A 75 14.06 -2.19 0.00
N GLY A 76 14.85 -2.27 1.07
CA GLY A 76 15.83 -3.35 1.26
C GLY A 76 15.17 -4.74 1.31
N PHE A 77 13.95 -4.84 1.85
CA PHE A 77 13.21 -6.10 1.87
C PHE A 77 12.79 -6.52 0.46
N ILE A 78 12.29 -5.56 -0.32
CA ILE A 78 11.83 -5.80 -1.69
C ILE A 78 12.98 -6.20 -2.59
N LEU A 79 14.15 -5.58 -2.44
CA LEU A 79 15.35 -5.94 -3.18
C LEU A 79 15.78 -7.39 -2.90
N VAL A 80 15.75 -7.83 -1.62
CA VAL A 80 16.00 -9.24 -1.26
C VAL A 80 14.96 -10.18 -1.87
N LEU A 81 13.70 -9.76 -1.96
CA LEU A 81 12.62 -10.60 -2.48
C LEU A 81 12.63 -10.72 -4.01
N CYS A 82 12.96 -9.62 -4.70
CA CYS A 82 12.90 -9.50 -6.15
C CYS A 82 14.19 -9.97 -6.81
N ALA A 83 15.33 -9.60 -6.25
CA ALA A 83 16.62 -10.07 -6.74
C ALA A 83 16.97 -11.35 -5.98
N ARG A 84 17.27 -12.45 -6.68
CA ARG A 84 17.86 -13.68 -6.10
C ARG A 84 19.28 -13.44 -5.50
N LEU A 85 19.56 -12.24 -5.01
CA LEU A 85 20.88 -11.83 -4.57
C LEU A 85 21.10 -12.30 -3.14
N ALA A 86 21.90 -13.36 -3.03
CA ALA A 86 22.64 -13.72 -1.82
C ALA A 86 23.61 -12.62 -1.34
N ALA A 87 23.68 -11.47 -2.03
CA ALA A 87 24.70 -10.43 -1.85
C ALA A 87 24.37 -9.38 -0.77
N LEU A 88 23.18 -9.39 -0.16
CA LEU A 88 22.79 -8.39 0.86
C LEU A 88 23.27 -8.71 2.29
N ALA A 89 24.11 -9.74 2.46
CA ALA A 89 24.79 -10.04 3.73
C ALA A 89 25.79 -8.95 4.20
N ILE A 90 25.85 -7.78 3.55
CA ILE A 90 26.80 -6.70 3.84
C ILE A 90 26.19 -5.60 4.74
N ILE A 91 24.87 -5.53 4.92
CA ILE A 91 24.20 -4.41 5.61
C ILE A 91 23.47 -4.89 6.88
N GLY A 92 24.21 -5.37 7.89
CA GLY A 92 23.68 -5.63 9.25
C GLY A 92 22.39 -6.49 9.32
N PRO A 93 21.73 -6.58 10.49
CA PRO A 93 20.38 -7.12 10.56
C PRO A 93 19.41 -6.12 9.93
N TYR A 94 19.11 -6.27 8.65
CA TYR A 94 18.04 -5.50 8.02
C TYR A 94 16.70 -5.92 8.62
N VAL A 95 16.08 -4.99 9.38
CA VAL A 95 14.74 -5.20 9.93
C VAL A 95 13.73 -4.77 8.88
N PRO A 96 12.96 -5.70 8.29
CA PRO A 96 11.96 -5.33 7.31
C PRO A 96 10.89 -4.48 7.99
N SER A 97 10.69 -3.25 7.51
CA SER A 97 9.75 -2.31 8.08
C SER A 97 8.58 -2.08 7.14
N CYS A 98 7.36 -2.18 7.64
CA CYS A 98 6.15 -1.79 6.94
C CYS A 98 5.40 -0.77 7.79
N ARG A 99 5.10 0.42 7.26
CA ARG A 99 4.44 1.49 8.03
C ARG A 99 3.56 2.38 7.17
N ILE A 100 2.57 2.98 7.80
CA ILE A 100 1.84 4.12 7.23
C ILE A 100 2.80 5.31 7.17
N SER A 101 3.01 5.84 5.97
CA SER A 101 3.90 6.97 5.67
C SER A 101 3.16 8.30 5.63
N SER A 102 1.96 8.30 5.02
CA SER A 102 1.08 9.47 4.98
C SER A 102 -0.38 9.05 4.96
N SER A 103 -1.27 10.00 5.19
CA SER A 103 -2.71 9.79 5.23
C SER A 103 -3.45 11.00 4.70
N PHE A 104 -4.61 10.75 4.08
CA PHE A 104 -5.53 11.78 3.61
C PHE A 104 -6.91 11.50 4.19
N LEU A 105 -7.45 12.47 4.93
CA LEU A 105 -8.63 12.29 5.81
C LEU A 105 -9.77 13.28 5.49
N ASP A 106 -9.73 13.94 4.33
CA ASP A 106 -10.70 15.02 4.04
C ASP A 106 -12.09 14.49 3.66
N HIS A 107 -12.19 13.23 3.24
CA HIS A 107 -13.48 12.58 3.04
C HIS A 107 -14.26 12.57 4.36
N GLN A 108 -15.46 13.15 4.34
CA GLN A 108 -16.35 13.21 5.51
C GLN A 108 -17.08 11.87 5.76
N SER A 109 -16.85 10.87 4.91
CA SER A 109 -17.46 9.55 4.98
C SER A 109 -16.50 8.46 4.47
N MET A 110 -17.02 7.23 4.33
CA MET A 110 -16.23 6.07 3.94
C MET A 110 -15.67 6.20 2.52
N THR A 111 -14.39 5.88 2.34
CA THR A 111 -13.73 5.92 1.03
C THR A 111 -13.64 4.54 0.38
N TYR A 112 -13.93 4.45 -0.92
CA TYR A 112 -13.96 3.18 -1.68
C TYR A 112 -13.12 3.23 -2.95
N GLY A 113 -13.18 4.34 -3.67
CA GLY A 113 -12.37 4.55 -4.87
C GLY A 113 -11.05 5.19 -4.51
N ALA A 114 -9.96 4.58 -4.95
CA ALA A 114 -8.62 5.14 -4.85
C ALA A 114 -7.74 4.57 -5.98
N ASP A 115 -7.01 5.42 -6.68
CA ASP A 115 -6.01 5.00 -7.66
C ASP A 115 -4.89 6.03 -7.83
N TRP A 116 -3.73 5.54 -8.24
CA TRP A 116 -2.57 6.36 -8.55
C TRP A 116 -2.69 6.93 -9.97
N SER A 117 -2.36 8.20 -10.13
CA SER A 117 -2.13 8.75 -11.45
C SER A 117 -0.93 8.07 -12.11
N ARG A 118 -1.12 7.64 -13.36
CA ARG A 118 -0.02 7.12 -14.20
C ARG A 118 0.77 8.23 -14.90
N ALA A 119 0.34 9.48 -14.80
CA ALA A 119 1.07 10.61 -15.35
C ALA A 119 2.48 10.73 -14.74
N VAL A 120 3.39 11.38 -15.47
CA VAL A 120 4.72 11.71 -14.95
C VAL A 120 4.57 12.67 -13.76
N PRO A 121 5.18 12.39 -12.60
CA PRO A 121 5.13 13.28 -11.44
C PRO A 121 5.64 14.67 -11.81
N ARG A 122 4.98 15.72 -11.28
CA ARG A 122 5.45 17.10 -11.46
C ARG A 122 6.69 17.39 -10.64
N ASP A 123 6.75 16.80 -9.44
CA ASP A 123 7.85 16.91 -8.50
C ASP A 123 8.36 15.52 -8.14
N GLU A 124 9.67 15.41 -7.84
CA GLU A 124 10.27 14.15 -7.43
C GLU A 124 9.63 13.64 -6.13
N GLY A 125 8.91 12.52 -6.22
CA GLY A 125 8.30 11.84 -5.09
C GLY A 125 6.78 12.05 -4.94
N CYS A 126 6.24 13.19 -5.36
CA CYS A 126 4.81 13.47 -5.22
C CYS A 126 4.00 12.84 -6.36
N THR A 127 3.18 11.84 -6.06
CA THR A 127 2.28 11.25 -7.08
C THR A 127 0.85 11.69 -6.83
N LEU A 128 0.19 12.19 -7.89
CA LEU A 128 -1.21 12.55 -7.86
C LEU A 128 -2.06 11.30 -7.60
N VAL A 129 -2.99 11.40 -6.66
CA VAL A 129 -3.96 10.38 -6.31
C VAL A 129 -5.36 10.93 -6.58
N GLY A 130 -6.21 10.08 -7.15
CA GLY A 130 -7.65 10.30 -7.17
C GLY A 130 -8.32 9.40 -6.14
N SER A 131 -9.14 9.97 -5.27
CA SER A 131 -9.99 9.20 -4.36
C SER A 131 -11.43 9.68 -4.43
N CYS A 132 -12.37 8.76 -4.31
CA CYS A 132 -13.78 9.10 -4.31
C CYS A 132 -14.58 8.29 -3.30
N SER A 133 -15.67 8.88 -2.85
CA SER A 133 -16.64 8.23 -2.00
C SER A 133 -18.04 8.33 -2.60
N PHE A 134 -18.73 7.19 -2.56
CA PHE A 134 -20.15 7.12 -2.89
C PHE A 134 -21.01 7.86 -1.86
N TYR A 135 -20.55 8.03 -0.63
CA TYR A 135 -21.39 8.52 0.47
C TYR A 135 -21.37 10.03 0.59
N ASP A 136 -20.22 10.67 0.35
CA ASP A 136 -20.12 12.14 0.34
C ASP A 136 -20.28 12.74 -1.07
N HIS A 137 -20.33 11.90 -2.10
CA HIS A 137 -20.40 12.29 -3.51
C HIS A 137 -19.22 13.15 -3.97
N VAL A 138 -18.06 13.02 -3.34
CA VAL A 138 -16.86 13.82 -3.64
C VAL A 138 -15.80 12.98 -4.34
N LEU A 139 -15.15 13.61 -5.34
CA LEU A 139 -13.86 13.19 -5.88
C LEU A 139 -12.80 14.16 -5.37
N HIS A 140 -11.81 13.65 -4.65
CA HIS A 140 -10.62 14.40 -4.27
C HIS A 140 -9.46 14.07 -5.21
N LEU A 141 -8.70 15.11 -5.56
CA LEU A 141 -7.40 15.01 -6.18
C LEU A 141 -6.37 15.59 -5.21
N TRP A 142 -5.37 14.79 -4.84
CA TRP A 142 -4.37 15.18 -3.85
C TRP A 142 -3.01 14.56 -4.19
N TYR A 143 -1.95 15.15 -3.67
CA TYR A 143 -0.59 14.61 -3.87
C TYR A 143 -0.20 13.80 -2.64
N ALA A 144 0.06 12.52 -2.87
CA ALA A 144 0.61 11.65 -1.84
C ALA A 144 2.11 11.84 -1.77
N LEU A 145 2.59 12.22 -0.58
CA LEU A 145 4.01 12.29 -0.27
C LEU A 145 4.56 10.87 -0.06
N PRO A 146 5.80 10.61 -0.51
CA PRO A 146 6.54 9.40 -0.22
C PRO A 146 6.67 9.14 1.29
#